data_AF-A0A9P7BJ78-F1
#
_entry.id   AF-A0A9P7BJ78-F1
#
_cell.length_a   1.000
_cell.length_b   1.000
_cell.length_c   1.000
_cell.angle_alpha   90.00
_cell.angle_beta   90.00
_cell.angle_gamma   90.00
#
_symmetry.space_group_name_H-M   'P 1'
#
loop_
_entity.id
_entity.type
_entity.pdbx_description
1 polymer ?
#
loop_
_entity_poly.entity_id
_entity_poly.type
_entity_poly.pdbx_seq_one_letter_code
_entity_poly.pdbx_strand_id
1 'polypeptide(L)'
;MGLVIGEIGRGTYVREAFGAQGMACDMLAGLGGGIDLNANMPTAFGQDTQLRRALRHLSQQGDLEALLLYQPPLGRPQERQLVADYLVQRGVATDAGRVALVQGALHGVTVALLGALSRRCCGWK
;
A
#
# COMPACT_ATOMS: atom_id res chain seq x y z
N MET A 1 22.08 -4.82 -0.52
CA MET A 1 23.55 -4.90 -0.41
C MET A 1 23.90 -5.82 0.76
N GLY A 2 24.72 -6.84 0.54
CA GLY A 2 25.20 -7.72 1.62
C GLY A 2 25.11 -9.24 1.35
N LEU A 3 24.71 -9.74 0.19
CA LEU A 3 24.38 -11.17 -0.01
C LEU A 3 25.56 -12.15 0.09
N VAL A 4 26.79 -11.65 0.28
CA VAL A 4 28.00 -12.46 0.33
C VAL A 4 28.84 -12.10 1.54
N ILE A 5 29.50 -13.10 2.12
CA ILE A 5 30.51 -12.97 3.17
C ILE A 5 31.83 -13.52 2.63
N GLY A 6 32.92 -12.78 2.82
CA GLY A 6 34.28 -13.23 2.51
C GLY A 6 35.00 -13.72 3.75
N GLU A 7 35.54 -14.93 3.71
CA GLU A 7 36.44 -15.48 4.74
C GLU A 7 37.86 -15.58 4.18
N ILE A 8 38.83 -14.93 4.85
CA ILE A 8 40.23 -14.92 4.41
C ILE A 8 40.76 -16.36 4.39
N GLY A 9 41.29 -16.78 3.23
CA GLY A 9 41.85 -18.12 3.01
C GLY A 9 40.83 -19.22 2.69
N ARG A 10 39.52 -18.91 2.71
CA ARG A 10 38.44 -19.89 2.44
C ARG A 10 37.52 -19.47 1.28
N GLY A 11 37.58 -18.19 0.91
CA GLY A 11 36.88 -17.66 -0.27
C GLY A 11 35.62 -16.88 0.11
N THR A 12 34.76 -16.69 -0.88
CA THR A 12 33.53 -15.91 -0.75
C THR A 12 32.33 -16.83 -0.79
N TYR A 13 31.49 -16.74 0.23
CA TYR A 13 30.28 -17.54 0.39
C TYR A 13 29.05 -16.66 0.21
N VAL A 14 28.00 -17.23 -0.39
CA VAL A 14 26.67 -16.61 -0.37
C VAL A 14 26.13 -16.77 1.03
N ARG A 15 25.80 -15.65 1.69
CA ARG A 15 25.17 -15.68 3.01
C ARG A 15 23.80 -16.36 2.86
N GLU A 16 23.52 -17.33 3.73
CA GLU A 16 22.18 -17.89 3.86
C GLU A 16 21.18 -16.75 3.98
N ALA A 17 20.14 -16.76 3.15
CA ALA A 17 19.13 -15.73 3.20
C ALA A 17 18.36 -15.86 4.52
N PHE A 18 18.84 -15.20 5.58
CA PHE A 18 17.97 -14.70 6.64
C PHE A 18 17.17 -13.53 6.06
N GLY A 19 16.40 -13.84 5.03
CA GLY A 19 15.45 -12.95 4.40
C GLY A 19 14.11 -13.47 4.85
N ALA A 20 13.50 -12.73 5.77
CA ALA A 20 12.09 -12.76 6.08
C ALA A 20 11.43 -14.08 5.70
N GLN A 21 11.27 -15.00 6.68
CA GLN A 21 9.97 -15.67 6.72
C GLN A 21 9.00 -14.53 6.53
N GLY A 22 8.39 -14.48 5.35
CA GLY A 22 7.71 -13.27 4.96
C GLY A 22 6.77 -12.93 6.10
N MET A 23 6.23 -11.72 6.05
CA MET A 23 4.78 -11.71 6.21
C MET A 23 4.19 -12.54 5.05
N ALA A 24 4.50 -13.84 5.01
CA ALA A 24 3.76 -14.82 4.28
C ALA A 24 2.38 -14.62 4.85
N CYS A 25 1.44 -14.36 3.97
CA CYS A 25 0.03 -14.56 4.25
C CYS A 25 -0.23 -16.04 4.57
N ASP A 26 0.50 -16.64 5.51
CA ASP A 26 0.19 -17.90 6.18
C ASP A 26 -0.89 -17.69 7.25
N MET A 27 -1.51 -16.50 7.27
CA MET A 27 -2.69 -16.20 8.07
C MET A 27 -3.93 -17.00 7.62
N LEU A 28 -3.85 -17.74 6.51
CA LEU A 28 -4.93 -18.58 5.98
C LEU A 28 -4.87 -20.04 6.45
N ALA A 29 -3.87 -20.44 7.25
CA ALA A 29 -3.89 -21.71 7.94
C ALA A 29 -4.78 -21.62 9.18
N GLY A 30 -6.10 -21.63 8.96
CA GLY A 30 -7.09 -21.69 10.03
C GLY A 30 -6.76 -22.86 10.97
N LEU A 31 -6.37 -22.53 12.20
CA LEU A 31 -6.25 -23.53 13.27
C LEU A 31 -7.61 -24.17 13.43
N GLY A 32 -7.69 -25.48 13.16
CA GLY A 32 -8.95 -26.24 13.12
C GLY A 32 -9.92 -25.86 14.24
N GLY A 33 -11.10 -25.35 13.86
CA GLY A 33 -12.22 -25.08 14.76
C GLY A 33 -12.07 -23.92 15.75
N GLY A 34 -10.94 -23.20 15.75
CA GLY A 34 -10.70 -22.08 16.67
C GLY A 34 -11.10 -20.70 16.11
N ILE A 35 -11.42 -19.75 16.98
CA ILE A 35 -11.51 -18.33 16.61
C ILE A 35 -10.08 -17.77 16.60
N ASP A 36 -9.60 -17.37 15.42
CA ASP A 36 -8.30 -16.72 15.28
C ASP A 36 -8.38 -15.23 15.66
N LEU A 37 -7.63 -14.85 16.69
CA LEU A 37 -7.50 -13.48 17.20
C LEU A 37 -6.11 -12.89 16.94
N ASN A 38 -5.26 -13.58 16.18
CA ASN A 38 -3.90 -13.16 15.88
C ASN A 38 -3.86 -11.89 15.02
N ALA A 39 -4.84 -11.71 14.15
CA ALA A 39 -4.92 -10.59 13.23
C ALA A 39 -6.20 -9.78 13.39
N ASN A 40 -6.05 -8.45 13.39
CA ASN A 40 -7.16 -7.51 13.27
C ASN A 40 -7.53 -7.34 11.79
N MET A 41 -8.05 -8.40 11.17
CA MET A 41 -8.52 -8.37 9.79
C MET A 41 -10.02 -8.04 9.78
N PRO A 42 -10.46 -7.00 9.06
CA PRO A 42 -11.89 -6.70 8.98
C PRO A 42 -12.65 -7.86 8.33
N THR A 43 -13.84 -8.17 8.84
CA THR A 43 -14.70 -9.20 8.27
C THR A 43 -15.14 -8.79 6.85
N ALA A 44 -14.99 -9.68 5.87
CA ALA A 44 -15.22 -9.38 4.46
C ALA A 44 -16.67 -9.67 3.97
N PHE A 45 -17.66 -9.76 4.88
CA PHE A 45 -19.04 -10.11 4.50
C PHE A 45 -19.60 -9.16 3.43
N GLY A 46 -19.98 -9.71 2.28
CA GLY A 46 -20.57 -8.97 1.16
C GLY A 46 -19.60 -8.09 0.35
N GLN A 47 -18.33 -8.00 0.74
CA GLN A 47 -17.32 -7.24 -0.01
C GLN A 47 -17.05 -7.84 -1.39
N ASP A 48 -17.17 -9.16 -1.52
CA ASP A 48 -17.04 -9.88 -2.79
C ASP A 48 -18.07 -9.40 -3.84
N THR A 49 -19.31 -9.18 -3.40
CA THR A 49 -20.40 -8.70 -4.25
C THR A 49 -20.20 -7.23 -4.63
N GLN A 50 -19.75 -6.41 -3.68
CA GLN A 50 -19.42 -5.00 -3.94
C GLN A 50 -18.25 -4.88 -4.93
N LEU A 51 -17.19 -5.65 -4.72
CA LEU A 51 -16.02 -5.69 -5.60
C LEU A 51 -16.42 -6.15 -7.00
N ARG A 52 -17.21 -7.23 -7.11
CA ARG A 52 -17.73 -7.72 -8.39
C ARG A 52 -18.51 -6.65 -9.14
N ARG A 53 -19.38 -5.91 -8.45
CA ARG A 53 -20.15 -4.82 -9.05
C ARG A 53 -19.25 -3.67 -9.51
N ALA A 54 -18.28 -3.27 -8.69
CA ALA A 54 -17.34 -2.21 -9.01
C ALA A 54 -16.50 -2.56 -10.25
N LEU A 55 -15.96 -3.79 -10.32
CA LEU A 55 -15.19 -4.27 -11.46
C LEU A 55 -16.02 -4.34 -12.74
N ARG A 56 -17.27 -4.82 -12.68
CA ARG A 56 -18.19 -4.81 -13.84
C ARG A 56 -18.49 -3.40 -14.31
N HIS A 57 -18.71 -2.47 -13.38
CA HIS A 57 -18.96 -1.08 -13.72
C HIS A 57 -17.73 -0.47 -14.41
N LEU A 58 -16.54 -0.69 -13.85
CA LEU A 58 -15.28 -0.21 -14.39
C LEU A 58 -15.00 -0.77 -15.80
N SER A 59 -15.26 -2.05 -16.04
CA SER A 59 -15.09 -2.67 -17.36
C SER A 59 -16.04 -2.14 -18.43
N GLN A 60 -17.08 -1.41 -18.03
CA GLN A 60 -18.06 -0.78 -18.93
C GLN A 60 -17.83 0.73 -19.09
N GLN A 61 -16.87 1.32 -18.36
CA GLN A 61 -16.52 2.74 -18.49
C GLN A 61 -15.61 3.00 -19.69
N GLY A 62 -15.61 4.25 -20.18
CA GLY A 62 -15.04 4.60 -21.48
C GLY A 62 -13.51 4.68 -21.56
N ASP A 63 -12.80 4.94 -20.46
CA ASP A 63 -11.35 5.16 -20.49
C ASP A 63 -10.57 4.10 -19.67
N LEU A 64 -10.70 2.84 -20.12
CA LEU A 64 -9.94 1.72 -19.60
C LEU A 64 -8.44 1.84 -19.92
N GLU A 65 -8.09 2.46 -21.05
CA GLU A 65 -6.70 2.65 -21.49
C GLU A 65 -5.93 3.50 -20.48
N ALA A 66 -6.53 4.56 -19.95
CA ALA A 66 -5.89 5.36 -18.90
C ALA A 66 -5.47 4.53 -17.68
N LEU A 67 -6.18 3.44 -17.35
CA LEU A 67 -5.82 2.57 -16.21
C LEU A 67 -4.52 1.79 -16.44
N LEU A 68 -4.10 1.62 -17.70
CA LEU A 68 -2.85 0.95 -18.06
C LEU A 68 -1.63 1.88 -18.06
N LEU A 69 -1.89 3.19 -18.01
CA LEU A 69 -0.85 4.21 -17.98
C LEU A 69 -0.38 4.47 -16.54
N TYR A 70 0.84 5.01 -16.44
CA TYR A 70 1.35 5.52 -15.17
C TYR A 70 0.41 6.58 -14.61
N GLN A 71 0.08 6.43 -13.33
CA GLN A 71 -0.71 7.41 -12.61
C GLN A 71 0.16 8.52 -12.05
N PRO A 72 -0.39 9.74 -11.88
CA PRO A 72 0.30 10.79 -11.16
C PRO A 72 0.75 10.28 -9.78
N PRO A 73 1.92 10.69 -9.26
CA PRO A 73 2.48 10.14 -8.03
C PRO A 73 1.58 10.26 -6.79
N LEU A 74 0.66 11.23 -6.78
CA LEU A 74 -0.29 11.46 -5.68
C LEU A 74 -1.69 10.88 -5.95
N GLY A 75 -1.91 10.24 -7.11
CA GLY A 75 -3.23 9.82 -7.60
C GLY A 75 -3.85 10.81 -8.60
N ARG A 76 -4.86 10.35 -9.35
CA ARG A 76 -5.52 11.21 -10.34
C ARG A 76 -6.25 12.37 -9.67
N PRO A 77 -6.32 13.56 -10.28
CA PRO A 77 -7.04 14.71 -9.70
C PRO A 77 -8.49 14.39 -9.31
N GLN A 78 -9.23 13.66 -10.16
CA GLN A 78 -10.62 13.30 -9.90
C GLN A 78 -10.76 12.32 -8.72
N GLU A 79 -9.87 11.33 -8.61
CA GLU A 79 -9.88 10.39 -7.49
C GLU A 79 -9.57 11.09 -6.16
N ARG A 80 -8.60 12.02 -6.17
CA ARG A 80 -8.29 12.83 -4.99
C ARG A 80 -9.47 13.71 -4.57
N GLN A 81 -10.21 14.27 -5.51
CA GLN A 81 -11.43 15.03 -5.22
C GLN A 81 -12.51 14.14 -4.59
N LEU A 82 -12.78 12.97 -5.18
CA LEU A 82 -13.75 12.02 -4.63
C LEU A 82 -13.43 11.62 -3.19
N VAL A 83 -12.14 11.37 -2.90
CA VAL A 83 -11.70 11.04 -1.54
C VAL A 83 -11.81 12.24 -0.60
N ALA A 84 -11.48 13.45 -1.05
CA ALA A 84 -11.66 14.66 -0.26
C ALA A 84 -13.14 14.87 0.11
N ASP A 85 -14.05 14.73 -0.84
CA ASP A 85 -15.49 14.85 -0.62
C ASP A 85 -15.99 13.79 0.38
N TYR A 86 -15.53 12.54 0.24
CA TYR A 86 -15.83 11.46 1.18
C TYR A 86 -15.35 11.78 2.61
N LEU A 87 -14.15 12.35 2.75
CA LEU A 87 -13.57 12.73 4.04
C LEU A 87 -14.33 13.90 4.68
N VAL A 88 -14.73 14.90 3.89
CA VAL A 88 -15.55 16.03 4.36
C VAL A 88 -16.91 15.54 4.88
N GLN A 89 -17.55 14.61 4.17
CA GLN A 89 -18.80 13.98 4.64
C GLN A 89 -18.64 13.23 5.99
N ARG A 90 -17.41 12.86 6.35
CA ARG A 90 -17.05 12.21 7.62
C ARG A 90 -16.52 13.21 8.67
N GLY A 91 -16.62 14.51 8.42
CA GLY A 91 -16.20 15.56 9.35
C GLY A 91 -14.71 15.90 9.29
N VAL A 92 -13.97 15.41 8.29
CA VAL A 92 -12.56 15.74 8.08
C VAL A 92 -12.47 16.91 7.09
N ALA A 93 -12.17 18.11 7.60
CA ALA A 93 -11.98 19.29 6.76
C ALA A 93 -10.71 19.14 5.90
N THR A 94 -10.86 18.94 4.59
CA THR A 94 -9.75 18.75 3.65
C THR A 94 -10.15 19.16 2.23
N ASP A 95 -9.18 19.17 1.32
CA ASP A 95 -9.35 19.41 -0.12
C ASP A 95 -8.46 18.45 -0.93
N ALA A 96 -8.68 18.33 -2.24
CA ALA A 96 -7.94 17.40 -3.09
C ALA A 96 -6.42 17.66 -3.12
N GLY A 97 -5.96 18.88 -2.86
CA GLY A 97 -4.54 19.22 -2.74
C GLY A 97 -3.88 18.69 -1.46
N ARG A 98 -4.68 18.31 -0.45
CA ARG A 98 -4.24 17.69 0.81
C ARG A 98 -4.43 16.18 0.84
N VAL A 99 -4.85 15.58 -0.27
CA VAL A 99 -5.07 14.14 -0.40
C VAL A 99 -3.99 13.52 -1.30
N ALA A 100 -3.42 12.40 -0.86
CA ALA A 100 -2.53 11.56 -1.65
C ALA A 100 -3.00 10.11 -1.58
N LEU A 101 -3.11 9.45 -2.74
CA LEU A 101 -3.42 8.03 -2.81
C LEU A 101 -2.15 7.20 -2.68
N VAL A 102 -2.17 6.22 -1.79
CA VAL A 102 -1.01 5.41 -1.41
C VAL A 102 -1.36 3.93 -1.47
N GLN A 103 -0.34 3.10 -1.72
CA GLN A 103 -0.46 1.64 -1.81
C GLN A 103 -0.45 1.01 -0.41
N GLY A 104 -1.49 1.30 0.38
CA GLY A 104 -1.67 0.80 1.73
C GLY A 104 -1.07 1.67 2.83
N ALA A 105 -1.45 1.36 4.08
CA ALA A 105 -1.15 2.19 5.24
C ALA A 105 0.36 2.35 5.49
N LEU A 106 1.14 1.27 5.36
CA LEU A 106 2.59 1.33 5.57
C LEU A 106 3.29 2.24 4.56
N HIS A 107 2.90 2.16 3.27
CA HIS A 107 3.41 3.08 2.26
C HIS A 107 3.03 4.53 2.59
N GLY A 108 1.78 4.77 3.00
CA GLY A 108 1.33 6.09 3.42
C GLY A 108 2.12 6.69 4.58
N VAL A 109 2.29 5.92 5.65
CA VAL A 109 3.09 6.33 6.81
C VAL A 109 4.53 6.60 6.40
N THR A 110 5.12 5.74 5.57
CA THR A 110 6.49 5.90 5.09
C THR A 110 6.67 7.20 4.31
N VAL A 111 5.78 7.50 3.36
CA VAL A 111 5.82 8.74 2.58
C VAL A 111 5.64 9.97 3.47
N ALA A 112 4.70 9.91 4.42
CA ALA A 112 4.46 11.01 5.35
C ALA A 112 5.69 11.29 6.24
N LEU A 113 6.31 10.25 6.80
CA LEU A 113 7.51 10.37 7.62
C LEU A 113 8.69 10.92 6.81
N LEU A 114 8.97 10.33 5.65
CA LEU A 114 10.06 10.80 4.79
C LEU A 114 9.83 12.24 4.33
N GLY A 115 8.60 12.62 3.96
CA GLY A 115 8.25 13.98 3.57
C GLY A 115 8.33 15.01 4.72
N ALA A 116 8.04 14.60 5.95
CA ALA A 116 8.16 15.47 7.13
C ALA A 116 9.63 15.63 7.58
N LEU A 117 10.41 14.56 7.50
CA LEU A 117 11.79 14.53 7.99
C LEU A 117 12.81 15.06 6.97
N SER A 118 12.54 14.95 5.68
CA SER A 118 13.43 15.44 4.60
C SER A 118 13.51 16.97 4.50
N ARG A 119 12.61 17.71 5.16
CA ARG A 119 12.59 19.19 5.17
C ARG A 119 13.80 19.84 5.86
N ARG A 120 14.74 19.07 6.41
CA ARG A 120 15.95 19.60 7.05
C ARG A 120 17.19 19.69 6.17
N CYS A 121 17.19 19.18 4.93
CA CYS A 121 18.44 19.06 4.17
C CYS A 121 18.62 19.98 2.96
N CYS A 122 17.58 20.59 2.38
CA CYS A 122 17.81 21.47 1.22
C CYS A 122 16.87 22.67 1.21
N GLY A 123 17.43 23.86 1.41
CA GLY A 123 16.89 25.07 0.82
C GLY A 123 17.07 24.98 -0.69
N TRP A 124 16.00 24.71 -1.43
CA TRP A 124 15.97 24.89 -2.87
C TRP A 124 15.60 26.35 -3.16
N LYS A 125 16.62 27.14 -3.54
CA LYS A 125 16.48 28.26 -4.48
C LYS A 125 16.49 27.71 -5.90
#